data_AF-A0A553QI48-F1
#
_entry.id   AF-A0A553QI48-F1
#
_cell.length_a   1.000
_cell.length_b   1.000
_cell.length_c   1.000
_cell.angle_alpha   90.00
_cell.angle_beta   90.00
_cell.angle_gamma   90.00
#
_symmetry.space_group_name_H-M   'P 1'
#
loop_
_entity.id
_entity.type
_entity.pdbx_description
1 polymer ?
#
loop_
_entity_poly.entity_id
_entity_poly.type
_entity_poly.pdbx_seq_one_letter_code
_entity_poly.pdbx_strand_id
1 'polypeptide(L)'
;MPSLRHSYTVTVPEEAPATAFSLLKQDMRRKNSLPGSMLVSTFVGLLINHAKNSKSAQGLVGLRNLGNTCFMNSILQCLSNTQSLRDYCLQNSHRRDLNNNNRTNTALMEEFAKLMQTMWTSSSAEAVSPSEFKTQIQRYAPRFVGYNQQDAQEFLRFLLDGLHNEVNRVTVRPRGNMEDFDHLADEEKGKKMWGKYLEREDSKIVGKHGTLVYCIVIQI
;
A
#
# COMPACT_ATOMS: atom_id res chain seq x y z
N MET A 1 35.96 27.08 -24.11
CA MET A 1 34.80 27.52 -24.92
C MET A 1 33.52 26.93 -24.34
N PRO A 2 32.65 27.74 -23.72
CA PRO A 2 31.31 27.31 -23.31
C PRO A 2 30.23 27.81 -24.28
N SER A 3 29.32 26.90 -24.64
CA SER A 3 28.22 27.06 -25.60
C SER A 3 27.03 27.84 -25.03
N LEU A 4 26.47 28.71 -25.88
CA LEU A 4 25.33 29.62 -25.65
C LEU A 4 24.01 28.89 -25.34
N ARG A 5 23.31 29.31 -24.28
CA ARG A 5 21.86 29.09 -24.09
C ARG A 5 21.11 30.30 -24.61
N HIS A 6 20.15 30.10 -25.52
CA HIS A 6 19.22 31.13 -25.96
C HIS A 6 17.89 31.01 -25.20
N SER A 7 17.56 32.03 -24.41
CA SER A 7 16.26 32.27 -23.80
C SER A 7 15.48 33.25 -24.68
N TYR A 8 14.20 32.96 -24.97
CA TYR A 8 13.30 33.91 -25.62
C TYR A 8 12.14 34.28 -24.69
N THR A 9 11.97 35.59 -24.52
CA THR A 9 10.83 36.24 -23.87
C THR A 9 9.98 36.89 -24.95
N VAL A 10 8.66 36.74 -24.90
CA VAL A 10 7.73 37.42 -25.81
C VAL A 10 6.88 38.39 -25.00
N THR A 11 7.08 39.68 -25.22
CA THR A 11 6.15 40.77 -24.89
C THR A 11 5.35 41.13 -26.15
N VAL A 12 4.15 41.73 -26.01
CA VAL A 12 3.77 43.12 -26.44
C VAL A 12 2.26 43.04 -26.86
N PRO A 13 1.40 44.09 -26.92
CA PRO A 13 1.25 45.39 -26.21
C PRO A 13 -0.17 45.65 -25.64
N GLU A 14 -0.31 46.79 -24.94
CA GLU A 14 -1.53 47.47 -24.43
C GLU A 14 -2.04 48.58 -25.40
N GLU A 15 -3.38 48.78 -25.53
CA GLU A 15 -4.13 50.07 -25.39
C GLU A 15 -5.60 50.03 -25.89
N ALA A 16 -6.45 50.91 -25.32
CA ALA A 16 -7.92 51.13 -25.50
C ALA A 16 -8.22 52.23 -26.59
N PRO A 17 -9.42 52.89 -26.79
CA PRO A 17 -10.56 53.17 -25.89
C PRO A 17 -12.02 53.27 -26.47
N ALA A 18 -13.00 53.32 -25.54
CA ALA A 18 -14.27 54.10 -25.43
C ALA A 18 -15.38 54.27 -26.52
N THR A 19 -16.61 54.45 -25.99
CA THR A 19 -17.89 55.04 -26.52
C THR A 19 -18.92 54.11 -27.20
N ALA A 20 -20.26 54.28 -27.14
CA ALA A 20 -21.25 54.91 -26.25
C ALA A 20 -22.69 54.54 -26.76
N PHE A 21 -23.74 54.78 -25.93
CA PHE A 21 -25.21 54.83 -26.24
C PHE A 21 -25.95 53.50 -26.57
N SER A 22 -27.22 53.23 -26.24
CA SER A 22 -28.24 53.78 -25.32
C SER A 22 -29.55 52.96 -25.44
N LEU A 23 -30.32 52.90 -24.35
CA LEU A 23 -31.79 52.87 -24.27
C LEU A 23 -32.60 51.78 -24.99
N LEU A 24 -33.19 50.88 -24.19
CA LEU A 24 -34.64 50.63 -24.26
C LEU A 24 -35.19 50.24 -22.87
N LYS A 25 -36.17 51.03 -22.45
CA LYS A 25 -36.85 51.00 -21.17
C LYS A 25 -38.21 50.33 -21.39
N GLN A 26 -38.62 49.40 -20.53
CA GLN A 26 -40.04 49.22 -20.22
C GLN A 26 -40.22 48.61 -18.81
N ASP A 27 -41.03 49.32 -18.03
CA ASP A 27 -41.30 49.14 -16.61
C ASP A 27 -42.41 48.10 -16.31
N MET A 28 -42.49 47.74 -15.02
CA MET A 28 -43.66 47.30 -14.22
C MET A 28 -43.91 45.79 -14.02
N ARG A 29 -43.45 45.23 -12.88
CA ARG A 29 -44.30 44.96 -11.68
C ARG A 29 -43.57 44.13 -10.60
N ARG A 30 -43.63 44.64 -9.36
CA ARG A 30 -43.25 43.99 -8.08
C ARG A 30 -43.96 42.65 -7.83
N LYS A 31 -43.24 41.67 -7.25
CA LYS A 31 -43.64 40.94 -6.03
C LYS A 31 -42.46 40.15 -5.41
N ASN A 32 -42.09 40.57 -4.20
CA ASN A 32 -41.55 39.87 -3.02
C ASN A 32 -40.45 38.79 -3.14
N SER A 33 -39.25 39.18 -2.69
CA SER A 33 -38.48 38.57 -1.59
C SER A 33 -38.13 37.08 -1.61
N LEU A 34 -36.83 36.78 -1.76
CA LEU A 34 -36.01 35.88 -0.92
C LEU A 34 -34.52 36.23 -1.17
N PRO A 35 -33.61 36.24 -0.16
CA PRO A 35 -32.24 36.69 -0.36
C PRO A 35 -31.40 35.65 -1.11
N GLY A 36 -30.90 36.02 -2.29
CA GLY A 36 -30.01 35.20 -3.12
C GLY A 36 -28.63 34.88 -2.50
N SER A 37 -28.33 35.36 -1.29
CA SER A 37 -27.05 35.07 -0.62
C SER A 37 -26.97 33.65 -0.04
N MET A 38 -28.10 32.98 0.21
CA MET A 38 -28.12 31.63 0.77
C MET A 38 -27.79 30.57 -0.28
N LEU A 39 -28.26 30.72 -1.53
CA LEU A 39 -27.99 29.75 -2.59
C LEU A 39 -26.56 29.81 -3.10
N VAL A 40 -25.97 31.02 -3.17
CA VAL A 40 -24.54 31.16 -3.51
C VAL A 40 -23.67 30.53 -2.42
N SER A 41 -24.03 30.68 -1.14
CA SER A 41 -23.31 30.04 -0.02
C SER A 41 -23.42 28.51 -0.05
N THR A 42 -24.58 27.94 -0.39
CA THR A 42 -24.73 26.48 -0.50
C THR A 42 -24.04 25.92 -1.73
N PHE A 43 -24.07 26.61 -2.88
CA PHE A 43 -23.43 26.15 -4.11
C PHE A 43 -21.90 26.30 -4.03
N VAL A 44 -21.41 27.41 -3.49
CA VAL A 44 -19.98 27.61 -3.17
C VAL A 44 -19.56 26.66 -2.05
N GLY A 45 -20.41 26.40 -1.04
CA GLY A 45 -20.17 25.42 0.01
C GLY A 45 -20.10 23.97 -0.49
N LEU A 46 -20.92 23.60 -1.49
CA LEU A 46 -20.85 22.32 -2.20
C LEU A 46 -19.61 22.22 -3.08
N LEU A 47 -19.26 23.28 -3.80
CA LEU A 47 -18.04 23.33 -4.62
C LEU A 47 -16.76 23.36 -3.76
N ILE A 48 -16.79 24.01 -2.59
CA ILE A 48 -15.71 24.01 -1.59
C ILE A 48 -15.62 22.66 -0.87
N ASN A 49 -16.75 21.99 -0.57
CA ASN A 49 -16.73 20.63 -0.02
C ASN A 49 -16.24 19.60 -1.05
N HIS A 50 -16.53 19.78 -2.34
CA HIS A 50 -16.00 18.92 -3.39
C HIS A 50 -14.49 19.15 -3.63
N ALA A 51 -13.99 20.36 -3.37
CA ALA A 51 -12.56 20.68 -3.39
C ALA A 51 -11.79 20.25 -2.12
N LYS A 52 -12.50 19.88 -1.04
CA LYS A 52 -11.91 19.22 0.14
C LYS A 52 -11.89 17.70 0.05
N ASN A 53 -12.09 17.13 -1.14
CA ASN A 53 -11.52 15.83 -1.45
C ASN A 53 -10.04 16.01 -1.81
N SER A 54 -9.26 16.61 -0.89
CA SER A 54 -7.85 16.28 -0.87
C SER A 54 -7.86 14.78 -0.65
N LYS A 55 -7.37 14.00 -1.61
CA LYS A 55 -6.99 12.62 -1.32
C LYS A 55 -6.16 12.72 -0.04
N SER A 56 -6.74 12.40 1.13
CA SER A 56 -5.92 12.21 2.30
C SER A 56 -4.88 11.21 1.84
N ALA A 57 -3.61 11.52 2.05
CA ALA A 57 -2.55 10.71 1.48
C ALA A 57 -2.59 9.35 2.20
N GLN A 58 -3.41 8.44 1.67
CA GLN A 58 -3.68 7.13 2.23
C GLN A 58 -2.36 6.38 2.34
N GLY A 59 -2.17 5.68 3.46
CA GLY A 59 -0.91 5.01 3.75
C GLY A 59 0.19 5.91 4.32
N LEU A 60 0.02 7.24 4.38
CA LEU A 60 0.98 8.14 5.06
C LEU A 60 0.68 8.22 6.56
N VAL A 61 0.90 7.12 7.28
CA VAL A 61 0.71 7.05 8.73
C VAL A 61 1.93 6.48 9.43
N GLY A 62 2.24 7.01 10.61
CA GLY A 62 3.30 6.48 11.47
C GLY A 62 2.89 5.20 12.21
N LEU A 63 3.87 4.42 12.65
CA LEU A 63 3.66 3.30 13.56
C LEU A 63 4.27 3.64 14.93
N ARG A 64 3.50 3.41 16.00
CA ARG A 64 3.97 3.64 17.38
C ARG A 64 5.10 2.66 17.69
N ASN A 65 6.16 3.14 18.33
CA ASN A 65 7.22 2.27 18.83
C ASN A 65 6.79 1.69 20.17
N LEU A 66 6.76 0.37 20.27
CA LEU A 66 6.32 -0.39 21.45
C LEU A 66 7.49 -0.83 22.34
N GLY A 67 8.66 -0.17 22.23
CA GLY A 67 9.90 -0.50 22.94
C GLY A 67 10.90 -1.24 22.04
N ASN A 68 11.90 -0.52 21.53
CA ASN A 68 12.92 -1.01 20.58
C ASN A 68 12.35 -1.73 19.33
N THR A 69 11.13 -1.38 18.90
CA THR A 69 10.44 -2.01 17.75
C THR A 69 10.61 -1.25 16.43
N CYS A 70 11.59 -0.35 16.33
CA CYS A 70 11.82 0.41 15.09
C CYS A 70 12.19 -0.48 13.91
N PHE A 71 12.92 -1.58 14.13
CA PHE A 71 13.21 -2.59 13.11
C PHE A 71 11.92 -3.14 12.49
N MET A 72 10.92 -3.49 13.32
CA MET A 72 9.61 -3.97 12.89
C MET A 72 8.83 -2.88 12.14
N ASN A 73 8.80 -1.67 12.67
CA ASN A 73 8.10 -0.56 12.04
C ASN A 73 8.67 -0.25 10.65
N SER A 74 9.99 -0.26 10.49
CA SER A 74 10.64 -0.04 9.20
C SER A 74 10.21 -1.08 8.14
N ILE A 75 10.25 -2.36 8.51
CA ILE A 75 9.84 -3.45 7.62
C ILE A 75 8.34 -3.38 7.29
N LEU A 76 7.48 -3.11 8.26
CA LEU A 76 6.05 -2.97 8.04
C LEU A 76 5.72 -1.81 7.09
N GLN A 77 6.44 -0.69 7.16
CA GLN A 77 6.28 0.42 6.23
C GLN A 77 6.74 0.06 4.81
N CYS A 78 7.86 -0.66 4.66
CA CYS A 78 8.32 -1.16 3.36
C CYS A 78 7.29 -2.12 2.74
N LEU A 79 6.77 -3.06 3.54
CA LEU A 79 5.76 -4.02 3.10
C LEU A 79 4.42 -3.35 2.76
N SER A 80 3.99 -2.35 3.52
CA SER A 80 2.73 -1.64 3.27
C SER A 80 2.74 -0.88 1.94
N ASN A 81 3.93 -0.44 1.50
CA ASN A 81 4.14 0.25 0.24
C ASN A 81 4.43 -0.71 -0.93
N THR A 82 4.52 -2.02 -0.67
CA THR A 82 4.64 -3.03 -1.74
C THR A 82 3.26 -3.31 -2.34
N GLN A 83 2.98 -2.71 -3.50
CA GLN A 83 1.65 -2.65 -4.11
C GLN A 83 0.94 -4.01 -4.19
N SER A 84 1.63 -5.07 -4.65
CA SER A 84 1.03 -6.40 -4.79
C SER A 84 0.58 -7.00 -3.45
N LEU A 85 1.36 -6.77 -2.38
CA LEU A 85 1.04 -7.27 -1.04
C LEU A 85 -0.04 -6.41 -0.37
N ARG A 86 0.07 -5.09 -0.51
CA ARG A 86 -0.95 -4.15 -0.05
C ARG A 86 -2.31 -4.49 -0.65
N ASP A 87 -2.40 -4.60 -1.97
CA ASP A 87 -3.67 -4.82 -2.66
C ASP A 87 -4.26 -6.20 -2.29
N TYR A 88 -3.41 -7.20 -2.08
CA TYR A 88 -3.82 -8.52 -1.57
C TYR A 88 -4.48 -8.46 -0.18
N CYS A 89 -3.97 -7.61 0.72
CA CYS A 89 -4.57 -7.35 2.03
C CYS A 89 -5.84 -6.50 1.94
N LEU A 90 -5.80 -5.38 1.20
CA LEU A 90 -6.92 -4.43 1.10
C LEU A 90 -8.15 -5.02 0.41
N GLN A 91 -7.95 -5.86 -0.61
CA GLN A 91 -9.03 -6.53 -1.34
C GLN A 91 -9.54 -7.80 -0.62
N ASN A 92 -9.05 -8.09 0.59
CA ASN A 92 -9.37 -9.31 1.34
C ASN A 92 -9.11 -10.62 0.59
N SER A 93 -8.23 -10.59 -0.43
CA SER A 93 -7.91 -11.78 -1.23
C SER A 93 -7.24 -12.87 -0.39
N HIS A 94 -6.49 -12.49 0.65
CA HIS A 94 -5.87 -13.41 1.60
C HIS A 94 -6.85 -14.36 2.30
N ARG A 95 -8.09 -13.92 2.55
CA ARG A 95 -9.10 -14.74 3.23
C ARG A 95 -9.44 -16.02 2.45
N ARG A 96 -9.40 -15.97 1.12
CA ARG A 96 -9.62 -17.15 0.27
C ARG A 96 -8.51 -18.18 0.45
N ASP A 97 -7.26 -17.73 0.46
CA ASP A 97 -6.10 -18.60 0.64
C ASP A 97 -6.04 -19.16 2.08
N LEU A 98 -6.49 -18.41 3.09
CA LEU A 98 -6.62 -18.90 4.47
C LEU A 98 -7.71 -19.97 4.61
N ASN A 99 -8.91 -19.72 4.07
CA ASN A 99 -10.04 -20.65 4.17
C ASN A 99 -9.76 -22.01 3.48
N ASN A 100 -8.98 -22.00 2.40
CA ASN A 100 -8.62 -23.21 1.67
C ASN A 100 -7.65 -24.11 2.45
N ASN A 101 -6.96 -23.59 3.45
CA ASN A 101 -5.86 -24.28 4.11
C ASN A 101 -6.28 -25.16 5.29
N ASN A 102 -7.49 -25.03 5.84
CA ASN A 102 -7.96 -25.73 7.05
C ASN A 102 -6.93 -25.73 8.22
N ARG A 103 -6.00 -24.76 8.23
CA ARG A 103 -4.96 -24.64 9.25
C ARG A 103 -5.57 -23.98 10.49
N THR A 104 -5.20 -24.46 11.66
CA THR A 104 -5.68 -23.92 12.95
C THR A 104 -5.01 -22.61 13.35
N ASN A 105 -3.96 -22.18 12.64
CA ASN A 105 -3.19 -20.98 12.97
C ASN A 105 -3.03 -20.09 11.74
N THR A 106 -3.90 -19.09 11.63
CA THR A 106 -3.97 -18.07 10.56
C THR A 106 -3.86 -16.65 11.10
N ALA A 107 -3.57 -16.54 12.41
CA ALA A 107 -3.70 -15.29 13.14
C ALA A 107 -2.66 -14.25 12.72
N LEU A 108 -1.48 -14.68 12.25
CA LEU A 108 -0.43 -13.75 11.85
C LEU A 108 -0.83 -12.99 10.57
N MET A 109 -1.32 -13.70 9.55
CA MET A 109 -1.79 -13.11 8.29
C MET A 109 -3.01 -12.24 8.51
N GLU A 110 -3.94 -12.64 9.39
CA GLU A 110 -5.13 -11.85 9.72
C GLU A 110 -4.76 -10.52 10.39
N GLU A 111 -3.92 -10.53 11.43
CA GLU A 111 -3.49 -9.30 12.10
C GLU A 111 -2.57 -8.44 11.21
N PHE A 112 -1.75 -9.07 10.35
CA PHE A 112 -0.99 -8.34 9.34
C PHE A 112 -1.89 -7.62 8.34
N ALA A 113 -2.90 -8.31 7.79
CA ALA A 113 -3.83 -7.72 6.83
C ALA A 113 -4.67 -6.60 7.47
N LYS A 114 -5.13 -6.79 8.71
CA LYS A 114 -5.83 -5.78 9.50
C LYS A 114 -4.98 -4.55 9.78
N LEU A 115 -3.69 -4.72 10.08
CA LEU A 115 -2.76 -3.60 10.22
C LEU A 115 -2.60 -2.85 8.91
N MET A 116 -2.41 -3.56 7.79
CA MET A 116 -2.33 -2.96 6.45
C MET A 116 -3.59 -2.16 6.10
N GLN A 117 -4.77 -2.73 6.34
CA GLN A 117 -6.04 -2.04 6.14
C GLN A 117 -6.12 -0.77 6.99
N THR A 118 -5.80 -0.88 8.29
CA THR A 118 -5.79 0.28 9.21
C THR A 118 -4.86 1.39 8.71
N MET A 119 -3.66 1.04 8.23
CA MET A 119 -2.71 2.02 7.72
C MET A 119 -3.20 2.77 6.47
N TRP A 120 -3.96 2.10 5.61
CA TRP A 120 -4.41 2.64 4.32
C TRP A 120 -5.83 3.23 4.36
N THR A 121 -6.64 2.91 5.37
CA THR A 121 -8.01 3.44 5.52
C THR A 121 -8.16 4.47 6.64
N SER A 122 -7.15 4.62 7.52
CA SER A 122 -7.21 5.64 8.57
C SER A 122 -7.33 7.03 7.95
N SER A 123 -8.32 7.79 8.42
CA SER A 123 -8.49 9.20 8.07
C SER A 123 -7.76 10.14 9.04
N SER A 124 -7.19 9.60 10.14
CA SER A 124 -6.43 10.39 11.10
C SER A 124 -4.94 10.41 10.73
N ALA A 125 -4.29 11.53 11.03
CA ALA A 125 -2.83 11.65 10.95
C ALA A 125 -2.11 11.01 12.15
N GLU A 126 -2.84 10.32 13.04
CA GLU A 126 -2.26 9.74 14.24
C GLU A 126 -1.55 8.42 13.97
N ALA A 127 -0.47 8.17 14.72
CA ALA A 127 0.27 6.92 14.59
C ALA A 127 -0.56 5.69 15.03
N VAL A 128 -0.52 4.65 14.20
CA VAL A 128 -1.18 3.35 14.44
C VAL A 128 -0.33 2.49 15.37
N SER A 129 -0.98 1.76 16.28
CA SER A 129 -0.30 0.80 17.17
C SER A 129 -0.25 -0.60 16.53
N PRO A 130 0.94 -1.19 16.30
CA PRO A 130 1.05 -2.55 15.78
C PRO A 130 1.04 -3.62 16.90
N SER A 131 0.41 -3.38 18.05
CA SER A 131 0.51 -4.24 19.25
C SER A 131 -0.09 -5.64 19.05
N GLU A 132 -1.23 -5.74 18.37
CA GLU A 132 -1.85 -7.04 18.05
C GLU A 132 -0.99 -7.84 17.09
N PHE A 133 -0.48 -7.20 16.04
CA PHE A 133 0.47 -7.81 15.12
C PHE A 133 1.75 -8.27 15.85
N LYS A 134 2.33 -7.43 16.74
CA LYS A 134 3.50 -7.79 17.55
C LYS A 134 3.24 -9.06 18.38
N THR A 135 2.05 -9.20 18.94
CA THR A 135 1.67 -10.40 19.69
C THR A 135 1.70 -11.65 18.81
N GLN A 136 1.15 -11.59 17.60
CA GLN A 136 1.12 -12.75 16.71
C GLN A 136 2.51 -13.12 16.18
N ILE A 137 3.32 -12.15 15.75
CA ILE A 137 4.67 -12.46 15.25
C ILE A 137 5.58 -13.01 16.34
N GLN A 138 5.37 -12.62 17.60
CA GLN A 138 6.08 -13.20 18.75
C GLN A 138 5.63 -14.62 19.08
N ARG A 139 4.37 -14.97 18.83
CA ARG A 139 3.88 -16.36 18.93
C ARG A 139 4.47 -17.24 17.82
N TYR A 140 4.54 -16.70 16.60
CA TYR A 140 5.14 -17.40 15.46
C TYR A 140 6.66 -17.57 15.62
N ALA A 141 7.37 -16.50 16.00
CA ALA A 141 8.81 -16.47 16.18
C ALA A 141 9.17 -15.94 17.59
N PRO A 142 9.25 -16.83 18.60
CA PRO A 142 9.53 -16.48 20.00
C PRO A 142 10.82 -15.69 20.23
N ARG A 143 11.79 -15.73 19.29
CA ARG A 143 13.00 -14.90 19.33
C ARG A 143 12.71 -13.40 19.45
N PHE A 144 11.59 -12.93 18.91
CA PHE A 144 11.22 -11.52 18.97
C PHE A 144 10.46 -11.13 20.24
N VAL A 145 10.25 -12.05 21.19
CA VAL A 145 9.61 -11.76 22.49
C VAL A 145 10.44 -10.73 23.27
N GLY A 146 9.74 -9.89 24.03
CA GLY A 146 10.35 -8.80 24.80
C GLY A 146 10.47 -7.50 24.01
N TYR A 147 11.52 -6.74 24.34
CA TYR A 147 11.75 -5.34 23.95
C TYR A 147 13.23 -5.07 23.61
N ASN A 148 13.96 -6.09 23.16
CA ASN A 148 15.34 -5.92 22.70
C ASN A 148 15.38 -5.39 21.27
N GLN A 149 16.48 -4.74 20.90
CA GLN A 149 16.76 -4.43 19.50
C GLN A 149 17.01 -5.72 18.72
N GLN A 150 16.66 -5.72 17.44
CA GLN A 150 16.74 -6.89 16.56
C GLN A 150 17.20 -6.46 15.17
N ASP A 151 17.72 -7.42 14.41
CA ASP A 151 18.04 -7.22 13.00
C ASP A 151 16.74 -7.16 12.16
N ALA A 152 16.58 -6.10 11.36
CA ALA A 152 15.41 -5.89 10.52
C ALA A 152 15.31 -6.92 9.39
N GLN A 153 16.44 -7.36 8.83
CA GLN A 153 16.48 -8.37 7.78
C GLN A 153 16.07 -9.74 8.35
N GLU A 154 16.55 -10.08 9.55
CA GLU A 154 16.14 -11.31 10.21
C GLU A 154 14.63 -11.29 10.48
N PHE A 155 14.11 -10.18 11.00
CA PHE A 155 12.68 -9.97 11.20
C PHE A 155 11.87 -10.14 9.92
N LEU A 156 12.30 -9.51 8.82
CA LEU A 156 11.66 -9.65 7.52
C LEU A 156 11.59 -11.11 7.09
N ARG A 157 12.69 -11.85 7.21
CA ARG A 157 12.75 -13.26 6.78
C ARG A 157 11.73 -14.11 7.53
N PHE A 158 11.65 -13.97 8.85
CA PHE A 158 10.66 -14.69 9.66
C PHE A 158 9.22 -14.25 9.37
N LEU A 159 8.99 -12.96 9.16
CA LEU A 159 7.66 -12.44 8.82
C LEU A 159 7.18 -12.99 7.48
N LEU A 160 7.99 -12.93 6.43
CA LEU A 160 7.62 -13.44 5.12
C LEU A 160 7.39 -14.95 5.13
N ASP A 161 8.21 -15.70 5.85
CA ASP A 161 8.04 -17.14 6.04
C ASP A 161 6.71 -17.46 6.76
N GLY A 162 6.38 -16.73 7.84
CA GLY A 162 5.12 -16.91 8.55
C GLY A 162 3.89 -16.57 7.71
N LEU A 163 3.89 -15.42 7.03
CA LEU A 163 2.82 -15.04 6.12
C LEU A 163 2.68 -16.05 4.98
N HIS A 164 3.80 -16.50 4.40
CA HIS A 164 3.81 -17.51 3.35
C HIS A 164 3.18 -18.80 3.85
N ASN A 165 3.64 -19.33 4.99
CA ASN A 165 3.18 -20.61 5.52
C ASN A 165 1.70 -20.58 5.88
N GLU A 166 1.12 -19.45 6.30
CA GLU A 166 -0.32 -19.38 6.57
C GLU A 166 -1.19 -19.33 5.29
N VAL A 167 -0.70 -18.74 4.20
CA VAL A 167 -1.44 -18.61 2.92
C VAL A 167 -0.94 -19.52 1.78
N ASN A 168 -0.01 -20.44 2.06
CA ASN A 168 0.51 -21.38 1.07
C ASN A 168 -0.61 -22.35 0.66
N ARG A 169 -0.93 -22.40 -0.63
CA ARG A 169 -1.99 -23.24 -1.22
C ARG A 169 -1.65 -24.73 -1.19
N VAL A 170 -0.37 -25.08 -1.08
CA VAL A 170 0.07 -26.44 -0.88
C VAL A 170 -0.18 -26.81 0.59
N THR A 171 -1.20 -27.62 0.83
CA THR A 171 -1.55 -28.12 2.18
C THR A 171 -0.74 -29.35 2.57
N VAL A 172 -0.43 -30.21 1.59
CA VAL A 172 0.34 -31.44 1.77
C VAL A 172 1.61 -31.35 0.94
N ARG A 173 2.76 -31.20 1.61
CA ARG A 173 4.06 -31.17 0.94
C ARG A 173 4.40 -32.58 0.41
N PRO A 174 4.64 -32.76 -0.90
CA PRO A 174 5.06 -34.05 -1.43
C PRO A 174 6.35 -34.51 -0.74
N ARG A 175 6.42 -35.79 -0.35
CA ARG A 175 7.66 -36.39 0.16
C ARG A 175 8.75 -36.24 -0.92
N GLY A 176 9.96 -35.91 -0.51
CA GLY A 176 11.03 -35.61 -1.46
C GLY A 176 11.41 -36.85 -2.25
N ASN A 177 11.11 -36.86 -3.55
CA ASN A 177 11.77 -37.77 -4.47
C ASN A 177 13.17 -37.20 -4.72
N MET A 178 14.17 -37.89 -4.18
CA MET A 178 15.58 -37.62 -4.45
C MET A 178 15.89 -38.11 -5.87
N GLU A 179 15.44 -37.35 -6.86
CA GLU A 179 15.82 -37.57 -8.24
C GLU A 179 17.16 -36.88 -8.47
N ASP A 180 18.11 -37.64 -8.97
CA ASP A 180 19.38 -37.12 -9.44
C ASP A 180 19.16 -36.35 -10.75
N PHE A 181 19.70 -35.14 -10.84
CA PHE A 181 19.63 -34.27 -12.00
C PHE A 181 21.02 -33.88 -12.52
N ASP A 182 22.09 -34.50 -12.01
CA ASP A 182 23.46 -34.16 -12.40
C ASP A 182 23.79 -34.52 -13.85
N HIS A 183 22.93 -35.32 -14.48
CA HIS A 183 22.98 -35.64 -15.90
C HIS A 183 22.34 -34.59 -16.82
N LEU A 184 21.66 -33.56 -16.27
CA LEU A 184 20.98 -32.51 -17.05
C LEU A 184 21.85 -31.26 -17.18
N ALA A 185 21.62 -30.49 -18.25
CA ALA A 185 22.21 -29.16 -18.37
C ALA A 185 21.70 -28.23 -17.26
N ASP A 186 22.53 -27.26 -16.83
CA ASP A 186 22.21 -26.34 -15.72
C ASP A 186 20.87 -25.61 -15.89
N GLU A 187 20.53 -25.21 -17.12
CA GLU A 187 19.26 -24.55 -17.41
C GLU A 187 18.06 -25.48 -17.16
N GLU A 188 18.14 -26.73 -17.61
CA GLU A 188 17.08 -27.73 -17.42
C GLU A 188 16.99 -28.16 -15.96
N LYS A 189 18.13 -28.35 -15.30
CA LYS A 189 18.24 -28.62 -13.87
C LYS A 189 17.59 -27.49 -13.08
N GLY A 190 17.88 -26.23 -13.41
CA GLY A 190 17.26 -25.06 -12.81
C GLY A 190 15.73 -25.05 -12.97
N LYS A 191 15.22 -25.32 -14.18
CA LYS A 191 13.77 -25.42 -14.44
C LYS A 191 13.10 -26.54 -13.63
N LYS A 192 13.70 -27.74 -13.56
CA LYS A 192 13.16 -28.86 -12.77
C LYS A 192 13.17 -28.57 -11.26
N MET A 193 14.27 -27.99 -10.76
CA MET A 193 14.39 -27.61 -9.35
C MET A 193 13.38 -26.51 -8.98
N TRP A 194 13.14 -25.55 -9.87
CA TRP A 194 12.10 -24.54 -9.68
C TRP A 194 10.69 -25.15 -9.68
N GLY A 195 10.42 -26.09 -10.58
CA GLY A 195 9.16 -26.86 -10.57
C GLY A 195 8.91 -27.56 -9.23
N LYS A 196 9.91 -28.30 -8.73
CA LYS A 196 9.85 -28.97 -7.43
C LYS A 196 9.68 -28.02 -6.25
N TYR A 197 10.27 -26.82 -6.33
CA TYR A 197 10.05 -25.79 -5.33
C TYR A 197 8.59 -25.31 -5.31
N LEU A 198 8.01 -25.03 -6.48
CA LEU A 198 6.61 -24.59 -6.61
C LEU A 198 5.60 -25.66 -6.21
N GLU A 199 5.93 -26.95 -6.31
CA GLU A 199 5.11 -28.04 -5.76
C GLU A 199 4.98 -28.01 -4.24
N ARG A 200 5.85 -27.26 -3.55
CA ARG A 200 5.88 -27.15 -2.09
C ARG A 200 5.49 -25.77 -1.59
N GLU A 201 5.89 -24.73 -2.30
CA GLU A 201 5.75 -23.33 -1.91
C GLU A 201 4.94 -22.56 -2.98
N ASP A 202 3.62 -22.51 -2.84
CA ASP A 202 2.74 -21.69 -3.70
C ASP A 202 1.91 -20.72 -2.85
N SER A 203 2.35 -19.48 -2.75
CA SER A 203 1.55 -18.42 -2.11
C SER A 203 1.68 -17.09 -2.86
N LYS A 204 0.79 -16.14 -2.58
CA LYS A 204 0.93 -14.77 -3.12
C LYS A 204 2.10 -14.00 -2.50
N ILE A 205 2.56 -14.42 -1.32
CA ILE A 205 3.69 -13.80 -0.60
C ILE A 205 5.01 -14.13 -1.28
N VAL A 206 5.18 -15.37 -1.72
CA VAL A 206 6.29 -15.80 -2.57
C VAL A 206 5.75 -15.78 -3.99
N GLY A 207 5.64 -14.59 -4.58
CA GLY A 207 5.07 -14.43 -5.91
C GLY A 207 5.73 -15.36 -6.94
N LYS A 208 5.01 -15.69 -8.03
CA LYS A 208 5.45 -16.62 -9.10
C LYS A 208 6.83 -16.32 -9.73
N HIS A 209 7.42 -15.15 -9.45
CA HIS A 209 8.72 -14.72 -9.96
C HIS A 209 9.68 -14.25 -8.84
N GLY A 210 9.44 -14.61 -7.57
CA GLY A 210 10.28 -14.15 -6.44
C GLY A 210 10.23 -12.63 -6.17
N THR A 211 9.34 -11.90 -6.84
CA THR A 211 9.33 -10.43 -6.93
C THR A 211 9.23 -9.74 -5.56
N LEU A 212 8.55 -10.36 -4.60
CA LEU A 212 8.43 -9.80 -3.25
C LEU A 212 9.75 -9.83 -2.49
N VAL A 213 10.56 -10.88 -2.64
CA VAL A 213 11.89 -10.95 -2.02
C VAL A 213 12.85 -10.00 -2.73
N TYR A 214 12.81 -9.93 -4.07
CA TYR A 214 13.67 -9.04 -4.86
C TYR A 214 13.39 -7.55 -4.62
N CYS A 215 12.13 -7.12 -4.49
CA CYS A 215 11.83 -5.71 -4.19
C CYS A 215 12.35 -5.28 -2.82
N ILE A 216 12.23 -6.13 -1.79
CA ILE A 216 12.54 -5.71 -0.41
C ILE A 216 14.03 -5.77 -0.12
N VAL A 217 14.78 -6.71 -0.71
CA VAL A 217 16.24 -6.78 -0.57
C VAL A 217 16.95 -5.57 -1.21
N ILE A 218 16.29 -4.82 -2.12
CA ILE A 218 16.84 -3.58 -2.70
C ILE A 218 16.56 -2.35 -1.83
N GLN A 219 15.66 -2.45 -0.83
CA GLN A 219 15.21 -1.32 -0.01
C GLN A 219 15.72 -1.35 1.45
N ILE A 220 16.53 -2.34 1.80
CA ILE A 220 17.26 -2.45 3.08
C ILE A 220 18.75 -2.32 2.76
#